data_AF-A0A667YKD7-F1
#
_entry.id   AF-A0A667YKD7-F1
#
_cell.length_a   1.000
_cell.length_b   1.000
_cell.length_c   1.000
_cell.angle_alpha   90.00
_cell.angle_beta   90.00
_cell.angle_gamma   90.00
#
_symmetry.space_group_name_H-M   'P 1'
#
loop_
_entity.id
_entity.type
_entity.pdbx_description
1 polymer ?
#
loop_
_entity_poly.entity_id
_entity_poly.type
_entity_poly.pdbx_seq_one_letter_code
_entity_poly.pdbx_strand_id
1 'polypeptide(L)'
;MSLLGLRTQLCRCCKRATKRVRRGTPGVGKTTLGKELAQRTGLSYVNVGELAQEGQLFDGFDEEYQCPILDEDRVVDELDDKMKEGGVIVDYHGCDFFPERWFHIVFVLRTDNSHLYSRLESRGYTGKKLQDNVQCEIFQTIYEEAMEAYKEEIVHQLPSNEPEDLERNLEQIVQWTEQWMKDNN
;
A
#
# COMPACT_ATOMS: atom_id res chain seq x y z
N MET A 1 7.05 21.32 -19.24
CA MET A 1 6.56 21.22 -17.84
C MET A 1 6.24 19.76 -17.56
N SER A 2 7.24 18.91 -17.69
CA SER A 2 7.11 17.46 -17.60
C SER A 2 7.27 17.06 -16.13
N LEU A 3 6.15 16.80 -15.47
CA LEU A 3 6.09 16.13 -14.17
C LEU A 3 6.51 14.67 -14.38
N LEU A 4 7.82 14.40 -14.54
CA LEU A 4 8.31 13.03 -14.55
C LEU A 4 8.13 12.44 -13.15
N GLY A 5 7.04 11.71 -12.98
CA GLY A 5 7.15 10.26 -13.15
C GLY A 5 7.39 9.41 -11.92
N LEU A 6 7.39 9.92 -10.68
CA LEU A 6 7.60 9.02 -9.54
C LEU A 6 6.42 8.06 -9.38
N ARG A 7 6.68 6.76 -9.22
CA ARG A 7 5.64 5.78 -8.93
C ARG A 7 6.06 4.94 -7.75
N THR A 8 5.28 5.00 -6.68
CA THR A 8 5.61 4.39 -5.40
C THR A 8 4.48 3.48 -4.95
N GLN A 9 4.78 2.20 -4.72
CA GLN A 9 3.84 1.27 -4.10
C GLN A 9 4.05 1.27 -2.59
N LEU A 10 2.97 1.41 -1.83
CA LEU A 10 2.93 1.15 -0.41
C LEU A 10 2.16 -0.15 -0.17
N CYS A 11 2.83 -1.20 0.35
CA CYS A 11 2.21 -2.53 0.55
C CYS A 11 1.77 -2.82 2.01
N ARG A 12 0.72 -3.64 2.25
CA ARG A 12 0.17 -3.99 3.61
C ARG A 12 0.04 -5.46 3.87
N CYS A 13 0.43 -5.92 5.07
CA CYS A 13 -0.09 -7.17 5.64
C CYS A 13 -1.60 -7.12 5.89
N CYS A 14 -2.38 -7.50 4.87
CA CYS A 14 -3.69 -8.13 5.03
C CYS A 14 -4.23 -8.65 3.69
N LYS A 15 -3.87 -9.87 3.26
CA LYS A 15 -4.54 -10.53 2.13
C LYS A 15 -5.89 -11.17 2.49
N ARG A 16 -6.21 -11.35 3.78
CA ARG A 16 -7.30 -12.25 4.23
C ARG A 16 -8.35 -11.65 5.17
N ALA A 17 -8.39 -10.33 5.37
CA ALA A 17 -9.36 -9.75 6.31
C ALA A 17 -10.04 -8.46 5.85
N THR A 18 -10.51 -8.41 4.60
CA THR A 18 -11.33 -7.28 4.10
C THR A 18 -12.83 -7.52 4.31
N LYS A 19 -13.24 -7.90 5.53
CA LYS A 19 -14.65 -7.85 5.95
C LYS A 19 -15.11 -6.40 5.97
N ARG A 20 -15.89 -6.00 4.96
CA ARG A 20 -16.50 -4.68 4.69
C ARG A 20 -15.52 -3.60 4.22
N VAL A 21 -15.62 -3.27 2.92
CA VAL A 21 -15.21 -1.99 2.36
C VAL A 21 -16.12 -0.88 2.93
N ARG A 22 -15.71 -0.31 4.06
CA ARG A 22 -16.19 0.99 4.50
C ARG A 22 -15.07 1.67 5.29
N ARG A 23 -14.31 2.50 4.58
CA ARG A 23 -13.34 3.48 5.09
C ARG A 23 -12.08 2.79 5.65
N GLY A 24 -10.95 3.03 4.97
CA GLY A 24 -9.71 2.24 5.08
C GLY A 24 -9.47 1.60 6.44
N THR A 25 -9.27 0.27 6.48
CA THR A 25 -8.97 -0.39 7.75
C THR A 25 -7.53 -0.89 7.88
N PRO A 26 -6.78 -0.26 8.80
CA PRO A 26 -5.34 -0.13 8.76
C PRO A 26 -4.64 -0.65 10.04
N GLY A 27 -3.31 -0.54 10.09
CA GLY A 27 -2.49 -0.78 11.27
C GLY A 27 -1.14 -0.10 11.12
N VAL A 28 -0.47 -0.35 9.99
CA VAL A 28 0.89 0.13 9.71
C VAL A 28 1.03 1.57 9.16
N GLY A 29 -0.01 2.41 9.18
CA GLY A 29 0.14 3.83 8.78
C GLY A 29 0.16 4.22 7.29
N LYS A 30 0.06 3.28 6.32
CA LYS A 30 0.11 3.60 4.86
C LYS A 30 -0.74 4.75 4.35
N THR A 31 -2.04 4.74 4.63
CA THR A 31 -2.95 5.78 4.16
C THR A 31 -2.56 7.14 4.73
N THR A 32 -2.03 7.18 5.96
CA THR A 32 -1.46 8.40 6.56
C THR A 32 -0.19 8.82 5.81
N LEU A 33 0.76 7.90 5.66
CA LEU A 33 2.02 8.14 4.95
C LEU A 33 1.78 8.62 3.51
N GLY A 34 0.97 7.91 2.72
CA GLY A 34 0.71 8.22 1.32
C GLY A 34 0.00 9.56 1.12
N LYS A 35 -0.99 9.89 1.97
CA LYS A 35 -1.68 11.20 1.91
C LYS A 35 -0.73 12.34 2.25
N GLU A 36 0.10 12.17 3.27
CA GLU A 36 1.05 13.19 3.69
C GLU A 36 2.21 13.35 2.69
N LEU A 37 2.68 12.26 2.10
CA LEU A 37 3.63 12.29 0.98
C LEU A 37 3.08 13.07 -0.21
N ALA A 38 1.84 12.79 -0.63
CA ALA A 38 1.20 13.51 -1.72
C ALA A 38 1.12 15.03 -1.44
N GLN A 39 0.80 15.41 -0.20
CA GLN A 39 0.78 16.82 0.20
C GLN A 39 2.17 17.48 0.14
N ARG A 40 3.22 16.78 0.56
CA ARG A 40 4.59 17.31 0.60
C ARG A 40 5.26 17.36 -0.78
N THR A 41 4.95 16.40 -1.65
CA THR A 41 5.64 16.20 -2.95
C THR A 41 4.83 16.69 -4.15
N GLY A 42 3.52 16.90 -4.00
CA GLY A 42 2.60 17.21 -5.10
C GLY A 42 2.23 16.00 -5.97
N LEU A 43 2.62 14.79 -5.58
CA LEU A 43 2.27 13.54 -6.27
C LEU A 43 0.78 13.20 -6.07
N SER A 44 0.20 12.47 -7.03
CA SER A 44 -1.17 11.97 -6.94
C SER A 44 -1.22 10.76 -6.01
N TYR A 45 -2.12 10.76 -5.03
CA TYR A 45 -2.34 9.61 -4.16
C TYR A 45 -3.57 8.81 -4.62
N VAL A 46 -3.40 7.49 -4.74
CA VAL A 46 -4.46 6.54 -5.09
C VAL A 46 -4.54 5.47 -4.01
N ASN A 47 -5.72 5.32 -3.40
CA ASN A 47 -6.05 4.13 -2.62
C ASN A 47 -6.84 3.16 -3.50
N VAL A 48 -6.26 1.99 -3.78
CA VAL A 48 -6.86 1.03 -4.73
C VAL A 48 -8.19 0.47 -4.21
N GLY A 49 -8.35 0.34 -2.88
CA GLY A 49 -9.61 -0.10 -2.29
C GLY A 49 -10.74 0.93 -2.43
N GLU A 50 -10.42 2.23 -2.33
CA GLU A 50 -11.37 3.32 -2.58
C GLU A 50 -11.71 3.43 -4.07
N LEU A 51 -10.70 3.34 -4.94
CA LEU A 51 -10.87 3.31 -6.40
C LEU A 51 -11.82 2.18 -6.83
N ALA A 52 -11.59 0.97 -6.33
CA ALA A 52 -12.43 -0.17 -6.64
C ALA A 52 -13.87 -0.01 -6.16
N GLN A 53 -14.05 0.63 -5.00
CA GLN A 53 -15.37 0.93 -4.47
C GLN A 53 -16.13 1.93 -5.34
N GLU A 54 -15.46 3.01 -5.76
CA GLU A 54 -16.05 4.09 -6.55
C GLU A 54 -16.33 3.63 -7.99
N GLY A 55 -15.41 2.89 -8.60
CA GLY A 55 -15.53 2.35 -9.96
C GLY A 55 -16.33 1.05 -10.07
N GLN A 56 -16.78 0.48 -8.94
CA GLN A 56 -17.42 -0.84 -8.88
C GLN A 56 -16.57 -1.91 -9.59
N LEU A 57 -15.27 -1.93 -9.29
CA LEU A 57 -14.26 -2.81 -9.87
C LEU A 57 -14.18 -4.11 -9.06
N PHE A 58 -15.30 -4.85 -9.04
CA PHE A 58 -15.40 -6.12 -8.35
C PHE A 58 -15.98 -7.16 -9.29
N ASP A 59 -15.43 -8.38 -9.25
CA ASP A 59 -15.96 -9.53 -9.97
C ASP A 59 -16.16 -10.70 -9.00
N GLY A 60 -17.43 -10.96 -8.68
CA GLY A 60 -17.81 -11.99 -7.72
C GLY A 60 -17.82 -11.52 -6.26
N PHE A 61 -18.15 -12.48 -5.39
CA PHE A 61 -18.28 -12.25 -3.95
C PHE A 61 -17.72 -13.45 -3.21
N ASP A 62 -16.86 -13.17 -2.24
CA ASP A 62 -16.28 -14.18 -1.38
C ASP A 62 -17.25 -14.50 -0.24
N GLU A 63 -17.83 -15.69 -0.25
CA GLU A 63 -18.77 -16.14 0.78
C GLU A 63 -18.08 -16.42 2.13
N GLU A 64 -16.81 -16.83 2.14
CA GLU A 64 -16.05 -17.12 3.36
C GLU A 64 -15.73 -15.82 4.10
N TYR A 65 -15.30 -14.81 3.34
CA TYR A 65 -14.87 -13.51 3.87
C TYR A 65 -15.95 -12.45 3.81
N GLN A 66 -17.11 -12.73 3.21
CA GLN A 66 -18.27 -11.82 3.11
C GLN A 66 -17.88 -10.46 2.52
N CYS A 67 -17.12 -10.48 1.42
CA CYS A 67 -16.64 -9.27 0.74
C CYS A 67 -16.64 -9.44 -0.79
N PRO A 68 -16.82 -8.34 -1.54
CA PRO A 68 -16.60 -8.36 -2.99
C PRO A 68 -15.16 -8.76 -3.30
N ILE A 69 -14.97 -9.56 -4.35
CA ILE A 69 -13.65 -9.92 -4.86
C ILE A 69 -13.21 -8.80 -5.81
N LEU A 70 -11.97 -8.32 -5.64
CA LEU A 70 -11.42 -7.27 -6.50
C LEU A 70 -11.28 -7.79 -7.93
N ASP A 71 -11.75 -7.01 -8.91
CA ASP A 71 -11.44 -7.27 -10.30
C ASP A 71 -10.06 -6.65 -10.62
N GLU A 72 -9.01 -7.47 -10.52
CA GLU A 72 -7.62 -7.04 -10.67
C GLU A 72 -7.34 -6.49 -12.08
N ASP A 73 -7.86 -7.12 -13.13
CA ASP A 73 -7.70 -6.69 -14.51
C ASP A 73 -8.31 -5.30 -14.73
N ARG A 74 -9.54 -5.07 -14.25
CA ARG A 74 -10.19 -3.76 -14.37
C ARG A 74 -9.51 -2.67 -13.55
N VAL A 75 -8.93 -3.03 -12.39
CA VAL A 75 -8.11 -2.09 -11.61
C VAL A 75 -6.84 -1.71 -12.37
N VAL A 76 -6.22 -2.67 -13.05
CA VAL A 76 -5.05 -2.42 -13.88
C VAL A 76 -5.40 -1.48 -15.03
N ASP A 77 -6.50 -1.75 -15.74
CA ASP A 77 -6.99 -0.93 -16.85
C ASP A 77 -7.31 0.50 -16.42
N GLU A 78 -8.00 0.69 -15.29
CA GLU A 78 -8.38 2.01 -14.77
C GLU A 78 -7.16 2.85 -14.38
N LEU A 79 -6.08 2.22 -13.93
CA LEU A 79 -4.87 2.90 -13.47
C LEU A 79 -3.79 3.05 -14.54
N ASP A 80 -3.82 2.28 -15.63
CA ASP A 80 -2.68 2.21 -16.56
C ASP A 80 -2.31 3.57 -17.18
N ASP A 81 -3.29 4.41 -17.53
CA ASP A 81 -3.02 5.73 -18.11
C ASP A 81 -2.44 6.71 -17.08
N LYS A 82 -3.00 6.75 -15.86
CA LYS A 82 -2.43 7.54 -14.75
C LYS A 82 -1.03 7.09 -14.40
N MET A 83 -0.81 5.78 -14.39
CA MET A 83 0.49 5.21 -14.14
C MET A 83 1.42 5.64 -15.26
N LYS A 84 1.09 5.47 -16.55
CA LYS A 84 1.92 5.93 -17.69
C LYS A 84 2.42 7.37 -17.55
N GLU A 85 1.55 8.31 -17.20
CA GLU A 85 1.90 9.71 -16.92
C GLU A 85 2.88 9.85 -15.75
N GLY A 86 2.68 9.00 -14.73
CA GLY A 86 3.51 8.90 -13.54
C GLY A 86 3.22 9.98 -12.51
N GLY A 87 4.03 10.05 -11.46
CA GLY A 87 3.77 10.94 -10.34
C GLY A 87 2.66 10.43 -9.41
N VAL A 88 2.56 9.10 -9.21
CA VAL A 88 1.47 8.43 -8.50
C VAL A 88 2.00 7.62 -7.30
N ILE A 89 1.38 7.80 -6.15
CA ILE A 89 1.56 6.98 -4.94
C ILE A 89 0.37 6.04 -4.86
N VAL A 90 0.62 4.73 -4.91
CA VAL A 90 -0.41 3.69 -4.85
C VAL A 90 -0.38 3.03 -3.47
N ASP A 91 -1.52 3.02 -2.77
CA ASP A 91 -1.73 2.34 -1.49
C ASP A 91 -2.63 1.12 -1.68
N TYR A 92 -2.04 -0.07 -1.54
CA TYR A 92 -2.79 -1.32 -1.51
C TYR A 92 -2.15 -2.38 -0.59
N HIS A 93 -2.84 -3.50 -0.40
CA HIS A 93 -2.36 -4.59 0.46
C HIS A 93 -1.75 -5.75 -0.33
N GLY A 94 -2.19 -5.98 -1.57
CA GLY A 94 -1.50 -6.87 -2.51
C GLY A 94 -0.65 -6.07 -3.50
N CYS A 95 0.27 -6.74 -4.17
CA CYS A 95 1.10 -6.10 -5.18
C CYS A 95 1.55 -7.01 -6.34
N ASP A 96 1.14 -8.28 -6.33
CA ASP A 96 1.48 -9.30 -7.32
C ASP A 96 0.79 -9.13 -8.69
N PHE A 97 -0.38 -8.51 -8.75
CA PHE A 97 -1.13 -8.31 -9.99
C PHE A 97 -0.79 -6.99 -10.72
N PHE A 98 -0.03 -6.09 -10.09
CA PHE A 98 0.37 -4.85 -10.78
C PHE A 98 1.52 -5.11 -11.76
N PRO A 99 1.52 -4.49 -12.96
CA PRO A 99 2.65 -4.58 -13.87
C PRO A 99 3.95 -4.06 -13.22
N GLU A 100 5.04 -4.85 -13.24
CA GLU A 100 6.32 -4.46 -12.62
C GLU A 100 6.82 -3.08 -13.08
N ARG A 101 6.61 -2.74 -14.36
CA ARG A 101 6.94 -1.43 -14.96
C ARG A 101 6.25 -0.23 -14.31
N TRP A 102 5.27 -0.46 -13.45
CA TRP A 102 4.51 0.58 -12.78
C TRP A 102 5.25 1.19 -11.60
N PHE A 103 6.30 0.60 -11.04
CA PHE A 103 6.89 1.17 -9.83
C PHE A 103 8.39 1.38 -9.98
N HIS A 104 8.83 2.58 -9.58
CA HIS A 104 10.25 2.90 -9.48
C HIS A 104 10.81 2.54 -8.11
N ILE A 105 9.93 2.46 -7.11
CA ILE A 105 10.25 2.03 -5.75
C ILE A 105 9.01 1.42 -5.08
N VAL A 106 9.24 0.48 -4.18
CA VAL A 106 8.22 -0.21 -3.41
C VAL A 106 8.60 -0.17 -1.94
N PHE A 107 7.70 0.34 -1.10
CA PHE A 107 7.88 0.36 0.35
C PHE A 107 6.91 -0.59 1.03
N VAL A 108 7.47 -1.52 1.81
CA VAL A 108 6.72 -2.44 2.65
C VAL A 108 6.80 -1.94 4.09
N LEU A 109 5.68 -1.41 4.60
CA LEU A 109 5.64 -0.90 5.97
C LEU A 109 5.52 -2.07 6.95
N ARG A 110 6.46 -2.14 7.88
CA ARG A 110 6.57 -3.16 8.93
C ARG A 110 6.17 -2.58 10.27
N THR A 111 5.49 -3.37 11.10
CA THR A 111 5.14 -2.96 12.45
C THR A 111 5.33 -4.12 13.41
N ASP A 112 5.97 -3.85 14.54
CA ASP A 112 6.22 -4.81 15.59
C ASP A 112 4.91 -5.39 16.11
N ASN A 113 4.92 -6.69 16.43
CA ASN A 113 3.70 -7.42 16.77
C ASN A 113 2.92 -6.82 17.94
N SER A 114 3.60 -6.29 18.96
CA SER A 114 2.96 -5.65 20.12
C SER A 114 2.21 -4.37 19.72
N HIS A 115 2.84 -3.53 18.90
CA HIS A 115 2.25 -2.30 18.36
C HIS A 115 1.09 -2.63 17.41
N LEU A 116 1.28 -3.60 16.51
CA LEU A 116 0.26 -4.02 15.56
C LEU A 116 -0.95 -4.61 16.29
N TYR A 117 -0.75 -5.49 17.27
CA TYR A 117 -1.82 -6.06 18.10
C TYR A 117 -2.66 -4.95 18.72
N SER A 118 -2.00 -4.01 19.41
CA SER A 118 -2.67 -2.90 20.12
C SER A 118 -3.45 -2.00 19.14
N ARG A 119 -2.90 -1.73 17.96
CA ARG A 119 -3.55 -0.96 16.89
C ARG A 119 -4.74 -1.69 16.25
N LEU A 120 -4.71 -3.02 16.15
CA LEU A 120 -5.82 -3.80 15.62
C LEU A 120 -6.93 -3.95 16.68
N GLU A 121 -6.57 -4.21 17.93
CA GLU A 121 -7.50 -4.32 19.05
C GLU A 121 -8.27 -3.01 19.28
N SER A 122 -7.58 -1.87 19.30
CA SER A 122 -8.20 -0.55 19.39
C SER A 122 -9.16 -0.23 18.23
N ARG A 123 -9.02 -0.91 17.08
CA ARG A 123 -9.95 -0.83 15.94
C ARG A 123 -11.11 -1.82 16.05
N GLY A 124 -11.24 -2.53 17.17
CA GLY A 124 -12.29 -3.50 17.45
C GLY A 124 -12.06 -4.86 16.80
N TYR A 125 -10.84 -5.16 16.34
CA TYR A 125 -10.53 -6.50 15.85
C TYR A 125 -10.45 -7.44 17.05
N THR A 126 -11.10 -8.58 16.96
CA THR A 126 -11.16 -9.57 18.04
C THR A 126 -11.08 -10.98 17.47
N GLY A 127 -10.72 -11.93 18.34
CA GLY A 127 -10.68 -13.36 18.02
C GLY A 127 -9.78 -13.69 16.83
N LYS A 128 -10.25 -14.60 15.97
CA LYS A 128 -9.50 -15.13 14.82
C LYS A 128 -9.02 -14.04 13.88
N LYS A 129 -9.83 -13.00 13.63
CA LYS A 129 -9.47 -11.90 12.71
C LYS A 129 -8.21 -11.17 13.18
N LEU A 130 -8.09 -10.91 14.48
CA LEU A 130 -6.91 -10.25 15.03
C LEU A 130 -5.69 -11.18 14.88
N GLN A 131 -5.82 -12.44 15.28
CA GLN A 131 -4.75 -13.44 15.20
C GLN A 131 -4.24 -13.62 13.76
N ASP A 132 -5.14 -13.76 12.78
CA ASP A 132 -4.77 -13.92 11.38
C ASP A 132 -3.95 -12.73 10.85
N ASN A 133 -4.28 -11.51 11.27
CA ASN A 133 -3.56 -10.29 10.86
C ASN A 133 -2.18 -10.17 11.52
N VAL A 134 -2.08 -10.51 12.79
CA VAL A 134 -0.79 -10.54 13.49
C VAL A 134 0.10 -11.66 12.93
N GLN A 135 -0.47 -12.82 12.63
CA GLN A 135 0.24 -13.93 11.99
C GLN A 135 0.74 -13.56 10.59
N CYS A 136 -0.06 -12.87 9.78
CA CYS A 136 0.39 -12.34 8.49
C CYS A 136 1.70 -11.56 8.66
N GLU A 137 1.74 -10.62 9.62
CA GLU A 137 2.92 -9.78 9.84
C GLU A 137 4.12 -10.58 10.33
N ILE A 138 3.90 -11.56 11.21
CA ILE A 138 4.93 -12.49 11.70
C ILE A 138 5.54 -13.27 10.53
N PHE A 139 4.70 -13.79 9.62
CA PHE A 139 5.13 -14.55 8.45
C PHE A 139 5.67 -13.68 7.32
N GLN A 140 5.66 -12.35 7.47
CA GLN A 140 6.19 -11.40 6.49
C GLN A 140 5.61 -11.60 5.08
N THR A 141 4.39 -12.15 4.97
CA THR A 141 3.82 -12.63 3.70
C THR A 141 3.86 -11.57 2.60
N ILE A 142 3.67 -10.31 2.96
CA ILE A 142 3.64 -9.20 2.01
C ILE A 142 5.03 -8.70 1.62
N TYR A 143 5.99 -8.83 2.53
CA TYR A 143 7.38 -8.56 2.17
C TYR A 143 7.87 -9.61 1.16
N GLU A 144 7.58 -10.89 1.42
CA GLU A 144 7.89 -11.98 0.49
C GLU A 144 7.21 -11.78 -0.87
N GLU A 145 5.91 -11.46 -0.88
CA GLU A 145 5.19 -11.15 -2.11
C GLU A 145 5.79 -9.98 -2.89
N ALA A 146 6.18 -8.91 -2.21
CA ALA A 146 6.83 -7.77 -2.88
C ALA A 146 8.21 -8.16 -3.45
N MET A 147 8.96 -9.02 -2.76
CA MET A 147 10.25 -9.54 -3.23
C MET A 147 10.10 -10.51 -4.41
N GLU A 148 8.97 -11.21 -4.51
CA GLU A 148 8.65 -12.08 -5.64
C GLU A 148 8.13 -11.29 -6.86
N ALA A 149 7.39 -10.21 -6.63
CA ALA A 149 6.77 -9.40 -7.67
C ALA A 149 7.68 -8.32 -8.27
N TYR A 150 8.68 -7.84 -7.50
CA TYR A 150 9.56 -6.74 -7.88
C TYR A 150 11.02 -7.08 -7.63
N LYS A 151 11.91 -6.35 -8.31
CA LYS A 151 13.34 -6.50 -8.10
C LYS A 151 13.75 -6.09 -6.69
N GLU A 152 14.64 -6.87 -6.09
CA GLU A 152 15.12 -6.65 -4.72
C GLU A 152 15.67 -5.22 -4.50
N GLU A 153 16.32 -4.63 -5.51
CA GLU A 153 16.90 -3.29 -5.39
C GLU A 153 15.88 -2.16 -5.23
N ILE A 154 14.61 -2.37 -5.59
CA ILE A 154 13.55 -1.37 -5.48
C ILE A 154 12.60 -1.64 -4.31
N VAL A 155 12.75 -2.76 -3.60
CA VAL A 155 11.88 -3.15 -2.48
C VAL A 155 12.55 -2.79 -1.15
N HIS A 156 11.94 -1.89 -0.40
CA HIS A 156 12.47 -1.43 0.88
C HIS A 156 11.47 -1.61 2.02
N GLN A 157 11.95 -2.06 3.16
CA GLN A 157 11.15 -2.16 4.37
C GLN A 157 11.23 -0.87 5.17
N LEU A 158 10.09 -0.35 5.63
CA LEU A 158 10.03 0.83 6.47
C LEU A 158 9.38 0.49 7.82
N PRO A 159 10.06 0.71 8.96
CA PRO A 159 9.44 0.57 10.27
C PRO A 159 8.31 1.59 10.44
N SER A 160 7.24 1.22 11.13
CA SER A 160 6.07 2.08 11.37
C SER A 160 5.42 1.80 12.73
N ASN A 161 6.21 1.88 13.80
CA ASN A 161 5.80 1.59 15.17
C ASN A 161 5.34 2.82 15.93
N GLU A 162 5.98 3.96 15.69
CA GLU A 162 5.77 5.21 16.42
C GLU A 162 5.57 6.41 15.45
N PRO A 163 5.01 7.54 15.90
CA PRO A 163 4.90 8.75 15.09
C PRO A 163 6.24 9.24 14.53
N GLU A 164 7.32 9.06 15.26
CA GLU A 164 8.68 9.40 14.86
C GLU A 164 9.13 8.57 13.64
N ASP A 165 8.69 7.31 13.55
CA ASP A 165 8.92 6.49 12.36
C ASP A 165 8.20 7.07 11.14
N LEU A 166 6.97 7.58 11.30
CA LEU A 166 6.23 8.22 10.22
C LEU A 166 6.98 9.45 9.70
N GLU A 167 7.40 10.36 10.58
CA GLU A 167 8.16 11.55 10.20
C GLU A 167 9.47 11.19 9.48
N ARG A 168 10.24 10.24 10.04
CA ARG A 168 11.48 9.77 9.42
C ARG A 168 11.23 9.12 8.04
N ASN A 169 10.17 8.34 7.89
CA ASN A 169 9.81 7.72 6.61
C ASN A 169 9.41 8.78 5.59
N LEU A 170 8.66 9.80 6.00
CA LEU A 170 8.30 10.92 5.13
C LEU A 170 9.54 11.65 4.62
N GLU A 171 10.47 11.99 5.50
CA GLU A 171 11.72 12.65 5.12
C GLU A 171 12.54 11.81 4.14
N GLN A 172 12.72 10.52 4.42
CA GLN A 172 13.47 9.61 3.54
C GLN A 172 12.83 9.51 2.15
N ILE A 173 11.52 9.32 2.07
CA ILE A 173 10.83 9.16 0.78
C ILE A 173 10.81 10.48 0.01
N VAL A 174 10.65 11.62 0.69
CA VAL A 174 10.74 12.94 0.05
C VAL A 174 12.14 13.18 -0.53
N GLN A 175 13.19 12.94 0.26
CA GLN A 175 14.58 13.07 -0.21
C GLN A 175 14.86 12.15 -1.40
N TRP A 176 14.39 10.90 -1.34
CA TRP A 176 14.51 9.96 -2.44
C TRP A 176 13.76 10.45 -3.69
N THR A 177 12.55 10.97 -3.53
CA THR A 177 11.73 11.55 -4.61
C THR A 177 12.45 12.70 -5.29
N GLU A 178 13.00 13.64 -4.50
CA GLU A 178 13.75 14.78 -5.02
C GLU A 178 15.01 14.36 -5.77
N GLN A 179 15.73 13.35 -5.25
CA GLN A 179 16.93 12.83 -5.90
C GLN A 179 16.58 12.13 -7.21
N TRP A 180 15.56 11.27 -7.22
CA TRP A 180 15.09 10.59 -8.42
C TRP A 180 14.66 11.58 -9.51
N MET A 181 13.96 12.65 -9.12
CA MET A 181 13.57 13.73 -10.04
C MET A 181 14.76 14.50 -10.60
N LYS A 182 15.89 14.59 -9.90
CA LYS A 182 17.12 15.21 -10.42
C LYS A 182 17.86 14.29 -11.39
N ASP A 183 17.86 12.98 -11.12
CA ASP A 183 18.59 12.00 -11.92
C ASP A 183 17.85 11.66 -13.23
N ASN A 184 16.55 11.93 -13.30
CA ASN A 184 15.68 11.57 -14.42
C ASN A 184 15.01 12.78 -15.12
N ASN A 185 15.38 14.02 -14.79
CA ASN A 185 15.03 15.24 -15.56
C ASN A 185 16.23 15.78 -16.33
#